data_AF-A0A0A7CNT7-F1
#
_entry.id   AF-A0A0A7CNT7-F1
#
_cell.length_a   1.000
_cell.length_b   1.000
_cell.length_c   1.000
_cell.angle_alpha   90.00
_cell.angle_beta   90.00
_cell.angle_gamma   90.00
#
_symmetry.space_group_name_H-M   'P 1'
#
loop_
_entity.id
_entity.type
_entity.pdbx_description
1 polymer ?
#
loop_
_entity_poly.entity_id
_entity_poly.type
_entity_poly.pdbx_seq_one_letter_code
_entity_poly.pdbx_strand_id
1 'polypeptide(L)'
;MLAVVQLLSVLTVAAAAANGPVPLQVATPVPFYRSADGSSPFNETIHRPDADFLAVHFKSLALPPAAVVTIACADGSQQIQLTGARSDFYTESLLCDTITVAYSAPTYAKGGANVFEVDSYLRGSPDAAQHDKLETTCSISDEARPEICFKEPARVKASRAVARLRIGPFSCTGWLFGSEGHLITNSHCISSAKDAANVIVEFDARCDSCKHPQRKTLGGCPGTVVATKSTLVVWDELNDFALVKLDDLKPGADLKQYGYLQARESGPVLGEDIWTSHHPGGWPLHYSVTYNGDVPKIAGLDKDTCMPGFLGRVKDTVAHYLDTSGGSSGAPIMSTKDNVVVALHNCGECNSKGDNTNGAIKIQYIISFLRTRGLLPKDATVGAPPAPTTPKPAPTTEVPTTDAPTTE
;
A
#
# COMPACT_ATOMS: atom_id res chain seq x y z
N MET A 1 -13.82 -31.39 -51.28
CA MET A 1 -12.50 -30.83 -50.94
C MET A 1 -12.57 -29.33 -51.06
N LEU A 2 -12.54 -28.62 -49.93
CA LEU A 2 -11.85 -27.36 -49.62
C LEU A 2 -12.53 -26.79 -48.36
N ALA A 3 -11.88 -26.99 -47.21
CA ALA A 3 -12.32 -26.42 -45.94
C ALA A 3 -11.77 -25.00 -45.82
N VAL A 4 -12.68 -24.04 -45.60
CA VAL A 4 -12.35 -22.64 -45.29
C VAL A 4 -11.94 -22.59 -43.82
N VAL A 5 -10.69 -22.22 -43.56
CA VAL A 5 -10.17 -21.97 -42.22
C VAL A 5 -10.63 -20.57 -41.79
N GLN A 6 -11.54 -20.50 -40.82
CA GLN A 6 -11.85 -19.24 -40.13
C GLN A 6 -10.72 -18.93 -39.14
N LEU A 7 -9.93 -17.89 -39.43
CA LEU A 7 -9.08 -17.24 -38.44
C LEU A 7 -9.99 -16.55 -37.41
N LEU A 8 -10.01 -17.06 -36.19
CA LEU A 8 -10.51 -16.29 -35.04
C LEU A 8 -9.45 -15.23 -34.70
N SER A 9 -9.73 -13.99 -35.09
CA SER A 9 -9.05 -12.81 -34.60
C SER A 9 -9.32 -12.68 -33.10
N VAL A 10 -8.26 -12.80 -32.29
CA VAL A 10 -8.28 -12.46 -30.87
C VAL A 10 -8.50 -10.94 -30.78
N LEU A 11 -9.73 -10.52 -30.49
CA LEU A 11 -10.01 -9.15 -30.10
C LEU A 11 -9.30 -8.89 -28.78
N THR A 12 -8.23 -8.12 -28.82
CA THR A 12 -7.70 -7.44 -27.65
C THR A 12 -8.77 -6.47 -27.16
N VAL A 13 -9.41 -6.78 -26.04
CA VAL A 13 -10.21 -5.79 -25.33
C VAL A 13 -9.23 -4.77 -24.79
N ALA A 14 -9.05 -3.66 -25.51
CA ALA A 14 -8.48 -2.47 -24.94
C ALA A 14 -9.44 -2.03 -23.81
N ALA A 15 -9.06 -2.32 -22.56
CA ALA A 15 -9.70 -1.70 -21.42
C ALA A 15 -9.63 -0.18 -21.65
N ALA A 16 -10.79 0.47 -21.67
CA ALA A 16 -10.82 1.92 -21.58
C ALA A 16 -9.99 2.30 -20.34
N ALA A 17 -8.92 3.08 -20.54
CA ALA A 17 -8.11 3.56 -19.44
C ALA A 17 -9.05 4.27 -18.45
N ALA A 18 -9.21 3.69 -17.26
CA ALA A 18 -9.81 4.41 -16.16
C ALA A 18 -8.90 5.62 -15.92
N ASN A 19 -9.42 6.84 -16.05
CA ASN A 19 -8.63 8.07 -15.92
C ASN A 19 -8.18 8.33 -14.45
N GLY A 20 -8.37 7.37 -13.53
CA GLY A 20 -8.15 7.52 -12.10
C GLY A 20 -6.85 6.88 -11.65
N PRO A 21 -6.45 7.11 -10.38
CA PRO A 21 -5.22 6.52 -9.85
C PRO A 21 -5.30 5.00 -9.94
N VAL A 22 -4.19 4.40 -10.37
CA VAL A 22 -4.01 2.95 -10.40
C VAL A 22 -2.76 2.58 -9.60
N PRO A 23 -2.68 1.37 -9.04
CA PRO A 23 -1.47 0.91 -8.38
C PRO A 23 -0.27 0.93 -9.32
N LEU A 24 0.93 1.12 -8.78
CA LEU A 24 2.14 0.96 -9.58
C LEU A 24 2.26 -0.49 -10.02
N GLN A 25 2.19 -0.74 -11.32
CA GLN A 25 2.56 -2.02 -11.87
C GLN A 25 4.08 -2.17 -11.77
N VAL A 26 4.55 -3.26 -11.15
CA VAL A 26 5.97 -3.56 -10.93
C VAL A 26 6.37 -4.92 -11.49
N ALA A 27 5.42 -5.63 -12.09
CA ALA A 27 5.63 -6.94 -12.70
C ALA A 27 4.66 -7.15 -13.87
N THR A 28 5.06 -8.01 -14.80
CA THR A 28 4.20 -8.51 -15.87
C THR A 28 3.88 -9.98 -15.62
N PRO A 29 2.60 -10.38 -15.58
CA PRO A 29 2.24 -11.79 -15.55
C PRO A 29 2.57 -12.43 -16.89
N VAL A 30 3.25 -13.57 -16.85
CA VAL A 30 3.59 -14.36 -18.04
C VAL A 30 2.90 -15.72 -17.94
N PRO A 31 2.10 -16.12 -18.96
CA PRO A 31 1.46 -17.43 -18.98
C PRO A 31 2.47 -18.57 -18.87
N PHE A 32 2.18 -19.52 -17.99
CA PHE A 32 3.05 -20.65 -17.71
C PHE A 32 2.25 -21.78 -17.07
N TYR A 33 1.88 -22.76 -17.88
CA TYR A 33 0.98 -23.84 -17.47
C TYR A 33 1.76 -25.09 -17.09
N ARG A 34 1.78 -25.42 -15.80
CA ARG A 34 2.38 -26.65 -15.26
C ARG A 34 1.48 -27.26 -14.21
N SER A 35 1.48 -28.58 -14.09
CA SER A 35 0.73 -29.29 -13.06
C SER A 35 1.46 -30.57 -12.69
N ALA A 36 1.19 -31.07 -11.49
CA ALA A 36 1.59 -32.41 -11.07
C ALA A 36 0.39 -33.13 -10.47
N ASP A 37 0.25 -34.42 -10.77
CA ASP A 37 -0.80 -35.31 -10.24
C ASP A 37 -0.36 -36.11 -9.00
N GLY A 38 0.85 -35.82 -8.48
CA GLY A 38 1.44 -36.46 -7.32
C GLY A 38 2.12 -37.81 -7.60
N SER A 39 2.06 -38.32 -8.84
CA SER A 39 2.57 -39.65 -9.19
C SER A 39 4.10 -39.75 -9.30
N SER A 40 4.81 -38.62 -9.35
CA SER A 40 6.27 -38.56 -9.42
C SER A 40 6.78 -37.23 -8.84
N PRO A 41 8.09 -37.10 -8.59
CA PRO A 41 8.71 -35.79 -8.39
C PRO A 41 8.44 -34.89 -9.60
N PHE A 42 8.45 -33.57 -9.38
CA PHE A 42 8.41 -32.56 -10.45
C PHE A 42 9.53 -31.55 -10.22
N ASN A 43 10.14 -31.08 -11.30
CA ASN A 43 11.17 -30.05 -11.28
C ASN A 43 11.10 -29.28 -12.60
N GLU A 44 10.92 -27.96 -12.52
CA GLU A 44 10.88 -27.09 -13.68
C GLU A 44 11.58 -25.76 -13.36
N THR A 45 12.48 -25.36 -14.26
CA THR A 45 13.24 -24.10 -14.14
C THR A 45 12.61 -22.99 -14.96
N ILE A 46 12.44 -21.83 -14.34
CA ILE A 46 12.03 -20.58 -14.98
C ILE A 46 13.25 -19.66 -14.96
N HIS A 47 13.81 -19.36 -16.14
CA HIS A 47 14.91 -18.42 -16.32
C HIS A 47 14.46 -17.21 -17.14
N ARG A 48 14.62 -16.01 -16.60
CA ARG A 48 14.30 -14.73 -17.23
C ARG A 48 15.42 -13.73 -16.92
N PRO A 49 16.44 -13.62 -17.79
CA PRO A 49 17.67 -12.88 -17.49
C PRO A 49 17.47 -11.38 -17.30
N ASP A 50 16.31 -10.85 -17.67
CA ASP A 50 15.92 -9.45 -17.49
C ASP A 50 15.00 -9.24 -16.28
N ALA A 51 14.82 -10.26 -15.44
CA ALA A 51 13.99 -10.17 -14.25
C ALA A 51 14.81 -9.77 -13.01
N ASP A 52 14.35 -8.72 -12.33
CA ASP A 52 14.82 -8.34 -11.00
C ASP A 52 14.27 -9.29 -9.92
N PHE A 53 13.07 -9.84 -10.16
CA PHE A 53 12.49 -10.88 -9.33
C PHE A 53 11.51 -11.76 -10.11
N LEU A 54 11.24 -12.94 -9.56
CA LEU A 54 10.20 -13.86 -10.01
C LEU A 54 9.25 -14.24 -8.86
N ALA A 55 7.98 -14.46 -9.17
CA ALA A 55 6.99 -15.02 -8.25
C ALA A 55 6.01 -15.91 -9.01
N VAL A 56 5.62 -17.06 -8.46
CA VAL A 56 4.79 -18.04 -9.17
C VAL A 56 3.33 -17.88 -8.77
N HIS A 57 2.42 -17.97 -9.73
CA HIS A 57 0.99 -18.02 -9.45
C HIS A 57 0.52 -19.47 -9.42
N PHE A 58 -0.03 -19.89 -8.28
CA PHE A 58 -0.72 -21.16 -8.16
C PHE A 58 -2.21 -20.92 -8.32
N LYS A 59 -2.78 -21.46 -9.40
CA LYS A 59 -4.22 -21.60 -9.53
C LYS A 59 -4.76 -22.51 -8.43
N SER A 60 -4.06 -23.61 -8.17
CA SER A 60 -4.35 -24.51 -7.05
C SER A 60 -3.08 -25.15 -6.49
N LEU A 61 -3.09 -25.38 -5.19
CA LEU A 61 -2.10 -26.14 -4.43
C LEU A 61 -2.89 -26.97 -3.42
N ALA A 62 -2.71 -28.28 -3.43
CA ALA A 62 -3.35 -29.22 -2.52
C ALA A 62 -2.39 -30.37 -2.25
N LEU A 63 -1.39 -30.11 -1.41
CA LEU A 63 -0.32 -31.05 -1.15
C LEU A 63 -0.74 -32.09 -0.11
N PRO A 64 -0.44 -33.39 -0.34
CA PRO A 64 -0.65 -34.41 0.67
C PRO A 64 0.25 -34.18 1.89
N PRO A 65 -0.05 -34.80 3.05
CA PRO A 65 0.75 -34.64 4.26
C PRO A 65 2.24 -34.91 4.01
N ALA A 66 3.09 -34.03 4.56
CA ALA A 66 4.55 -34.05 4.40
C ALA A 66 5.10 -33.87 2.97
N ALA A 67 4.26 -33.64 1.96
CA ALA A 67 4.71 -33.18 0.65
C ALA A 67 4.96 -31.67 0.65
N VAL A 68 5.89 -31.24 -0.20
CA VAL A 68 6.37 -29.86 -0.26
C VAL A 68 6.52 -29.44 -1.71
N VAL A 69 6.13 -28.20 -2.00
CA VAL A 69 6.61 -27.48 -3.19
C VAL A 69 7.66 -26.48 -2.75
N THR A 70 8.88 -26.62 -3.26
CA THR A 70 9.98 -25.69 -3.04
C THR A 70 10.17 -24.83 -4.28
N ILE A 71 10.31 -23.53 -4.07
CA ILE A 71 10.66 -22.57 -5.12
C ILE A 71 11.95 -21.89 -4.69
N ALA A 72 13.04 -22.11 -5.41
CA ALA A 72 14.36 -21.65 -5.00
C ALA A 72 15.08 -20.93 -6.14
N CYS A 73 15.79 -19.85 -5.81
CA CYS A 73 16.73 -19.22 -6.72
C CYS A 73 17.85 -20.20 -7.09
N ALA A 74 18.27 -20.19 -8.36
CA ALA A 74 19.32 -21.09 -8.85
C ALA A 74 20.68 -20.86 -8.16
N ASP A 75 20.94 -19.65 -7.66
CA ASP A 75 22.13 -19.27 -6.89
C ASP A 75 22.03 -19.65 -5.39
N GLY A 76 20.89 -20.18 -4.94
CA GLY A 76 20.64 -20.54 -3.55
C GLY A 76 20.40 -19.34 -2.61
N SER A 77 20.27 -18.12 -3.13
CA SER A 77 20.12 -16.90 -2.31
C SER A 77 18.79 -16.85 -1.55
N GLN A 78 17.71 -17.35 -2.15
CA GLN A 78 16.38 -17.38 -1.55
C GLN A 78 15.63 -18.66 -1.91
N GLN A 79 14.74 -19.08 -1.01
CA GLN A 79 13.83 -20.18 -1.22
C GLN A 79 12.53 -20.01 -0.45
N ILE A 80 11.45 -20.56 -0.98
CA ILE A 80 10.13 -20.65 -0.38
C ILE A 80 9.72 -22.11 -0.34
N GLN A 81 9.18 -22.56 0.79
CA GLN A 81 8.57 -23.88 0.92
C GLN A 81 7.07 -23.72 1.16
N LEU A 82 6.28 -24.41 0.33
CA LEU A 82 4.82 -24.43 0.40
C LEU A 82 4.35 -25.81 0.83
N THR A 83 3.39 -25.83 1.74
CA THR A 83 2.75 -27.03 2.28
C THR A 83 1.23 -26.82 2.36
N GLY A 84 0.48 -27.90 2.57
CA GLY A 84 -0.97 -27.82 2.74
C GLY A 84 -1.70 -27.44 1.46
N ALA A 85 -2.82 -26.71 1.61
CA ALA A 85 -3.68 -26.35 0.50
C ALA A 85 -3.95 -24.83 0.44
N ARG A 86 -3.92 -24.28 -0.78
CA ARG A 86 -4.22 -22.88 -1.09
C ARG A 86 -4.56 -22.76 -2.58
N SER A 87 -5.34 -21.76 -2.97
CA SER A 87 -5.72 -21.53 -4.37
C SER A 87 -5.62 -20.05 -4.72
N ASP A 88 -5.48 -19.78 -6.02
CA ASP A 88 -5.49 -18.44 -6.62
C ASP A 88 -4.58 -17.46 -5.87
N PHE A 89 -3.29 -17.80 -5.79
CA PHE A 89 -2.31 -16.99 -5.07
C PHE A 89 -0.97 -16.86 -5.77
N TYR A 90 -0.36 -15.67 -5.63
CA TYR A 90 1.06 -15.46 -5.91
C TYR A 90 1.94 -15.80 -4.71
N THR A 91 3.12 -16.34 -4.97
CA THR A 91 4.17 -16.51 -3.96
C THR A 91 4.85 -15.19 -3.62
N GLU A 92 5.65 -15.18 -2.56
CA GLU A 92 6.61 -14.10 -2.31
C GLU A 92 7.56 -13.91 -3.51
N SER A 93 8.11 -12.70 -3.65
CA SER A 93 9.10 -12.38 -4.66
C SER A 93 10.47 -12.97 -4.32
N LEU A 94 11.01 -13.75 -5.24
CA LEU A 94 12.39 -14.23 -5.23
C LEU A 94 13.23 -13.27 -6.09
N LEU A 95 14.14 -12.53 -5.45
CA LEU A 95 15.01 -11.49 -6.03
C LEU A 95 16.16 -12.11 -6.84
N CYS A 96 15.80 -12.88 -7.85
CA CYS A 96 16.71 -13.56 -8.76
C CYS A 96 16.03 -13.74 -10.12
N ASP A 97 16.85 -13.96 -11.15
CA ASP A 97 16.42 -14.10 -12.53
C ASP A 97 16.07 -15.56 -12.91
N THR A 98 16.37 -16.50 -12.02
CA THR A 98 16.25 -17.94 -12.26
C THR A 98 15.74 -18.64 -11.03
N ILE A 99 14.56 -19.27 -11.13
CA ILE A 99 13.98 -20.08 -10.06
C ILE A 99 13.70 -21.51 -10.53
N THR A 100 13.74 -22.45 -9.60
CA THR A 100 13.27 -23.82 -9.82
C THR A 100 12.05 -24.08 -8.97
N VAL A 101 10.96 -24.55 -9.59
CA VAL A 101 9.75 -25.04 -8.92
C VAL A 101 9.87 -26.56 -8.82
N ALA A 102 9.97 -27.08 -7.61
CA ALA A 102 10.15 -28.50 -7.34
C ALA A 102 9.06 -29.03 -6.40
N TYR A 103 8.44 -30.15 -6.76
CA TYR A 103 7.55 -30.91 -5.87
C TYR A 103 8.23 -32.19 -5.41
N SER A 104 8.17 -32.43 -4.11
CA SER A 104 8.70 -33.62 -3.47
C SER A 104 7.69 -34.15 -2.45
N ALA A 105 7.62 -35.48 -2.34
CA ALA A 105 6.79 -36.16 -1.36
C ALA A 105 7.51 -37.40 -0.81
N PRO A 106 7.21 -37.85 0.43
CA PRO A 106 7.75 -39.09 0.98
C PRO A 106 7.36 -40.32 0.16
N THR A 107 6.18 -40.28 -0.45
CA THR A 107 5.63 -41.33 -1.31
C THR A 107 4.91 -40.68 -2.49
N TYR A 108 5.05 -41.27 -3.66
CA TYR A 108 4.42 -40.78 -4.89
C TYR A 108 3.26 -41.68 -5.27
N ALA A 109 2.09 -41.07 -5.44
CA ALA A 109 0.88 -41.76 -5.82
C ALA A 109 0.02 -40.81 -6.64
N LYS A 110 -0.56 -41.31 -7.73
CA LYS A 110 -1.47 -40.54 -8.55
C LYS A 110 -2.75 -40.24 -7.77
N GLY A 111 -3.04 -38.96 -7.56
CA GLY A 111 -4.29 -38.50 -6.95
C GLY A 111 -5.46 -38.50 -7.95
N GLY A 112 -6.68 -38.34 -7.43
CA GLY A 112 -7.87 -38.08 -8.26
C GLY A 112 -7.90 -36.67 -8.87
N ALA A 113 -7.04 -35.76 -8.39
CA ALA A 113 -6.85 -34.40 -8.87
C ALA A 113 -5.35 -34.03 -8.82
N ASN A 114 -4.98 -32.94 -9.49
CA ASN A 114 -3.63 -32.39 -9.44
C ASN A 114 -3.29 -31.92 -8.01
N VAL A 115 -2.08 -32.24 -7.53
CA VAL A 115 -1.55 -31.73 -6.24
C VAL A 115 -1.14 -30.27 -6.34
N PHE A 116 -0.85 -29.77 -7.55
CA PHE A 116 -0.76 -28.34 -7.84
C PHE A 116 -1.06 -28.04 -9.31
N GLU A 117 -1.52 -26.82 -9.57
CA GLU A 117 -1.64 -26.19 -10.89
C GLU A 117 -1.03 -24.79 -10.84
N VAL A 118 -0.02 -24.56 -11.68
CA VAL A 118 0.56 -23.25 -11.97
C VAL A 118 0.07 -22.83 -13.35
N ASP A 119 -0.40 -21.60 -13.47
CA ASP A 119 -0.90 -21.03 -14.73
C ASP A 119 -0.11 -19.81 -15.22
N SER A 120 0.68 -19.20 -14.34
CA SER A 120 1.53 -18.04 -14.66
C SER A 120 2.64 -17.83 -13.63
N TYR A 121 3.57 -16.95 -13.98
CA TYR A 121 4.50 -16.36 -13.02
C TYR A 121 4.64 -14.86 -13.32
N LEU A 122 4.97 -14.08 -12.30
CA LEU A 122 5.31 -12.67 -12.43
C LEU A 122 6.78 -12.52 -12.80
N ARG A 123 7.03 -11.70 -13.81
CA ARG A 123 8.35 -11.17 -14.13
C ARG A 123 8.43 -9.72 -13.69
N GLY A 124 9.19 -9.45 -12.63
CA GLY A 124 9.54 -8.09 -12.24
C GLY A 124 10.71 -7.56 -13.03
N SER A 125 10.61 -6.37 -13.60
CA SER A 125 11.74 -5.70 -14.26
C SER A 125 11.51 -4.19 -14.27
N PRO A 126 12.56 -3.37 -14.51
CA PRO A 126 12.39 -1.92 -14.62
C PRO A 126 11.40 -1.53 -15.73
N ASP A 127 11.35 -2.31 -16.83
CA ASP A 127 10.42 -2.10 -17.93
C ASP A 127 8.96 -2.43 -17.57
N ALA A 128 8.75 -3.26 -16.54
CA ALA A 128 7.42 -3.53 -16.02
C ALA A 128 6.89 -2.40 -15.13
N ALA A 129 7.78 -1.52 -14.64
CA ALA A 129 7.43 -0.31 -13.91
C ALA A 129 6.81 0.73 -14.87
N GLN A 130 5.52 0.57 -15.15
CA GLN A 130 4.76 1.65 -15.78
C GLN A 130 4.49 2.70 -14.71
N HIS A 131 5.31 3.75 -14.69
CA HIS A 131 5.08 4.92 -13.86
C HIS A 131 3.74 5.53 -14.27
N ASP A 132 2.78 5.52 -13.33
CA ASP A 132 1.52 6.23 -13.52
C ASP A 132 1.83 7.71 -13.80
N LYS A 133 1.13 8.28 -14.80
CA LYS A 133 1.24 9.70 -15.15
C LYS A 133 0.69 10.60 -14.03
N LEU A 134 -0.06 9.99 -13.10
CA LEU A 134 -0.69 10.63 -11.96
C LEU A 134 0.05 10.36 -10.65
N GLU A 135 1.35 10.08 -10.63
CA GLU A 135 2.12 10.03 -9.38
C GLU A 135 3.46 10.74 -9.56
N THR A 136 3.63 11.86 -8.87
CA THR A 136 4.60 12.88 -9.27
C THR A 136 5.33 13.50 -8.09
N THR A 137 6.64 13.66 -8.27
CA THR A 137 7.50 14.52 -7.45
C THR A 137 7.01 15.97 -7.55
N CYS A 138 6.83 16.64 -6.42
CA CYS A 138 6.40 18.04 -6.37
C CYS A 138 7.57 19.01 -6.37
N SER A 139 8.68 18.63 -5.74
CA SER A 139 9.92 19.38 -5.75
C SER A 139 10.53 19.48 -7.15
N ILE A 140 11.40 20.48 -7.35
CA ILE A 140 12.19 20.66 -8.59
C ILE A 140 13.04 19.42 -8.88
N SER A 141 13.47 18.70 -7.84
CA SER A 141 14.11 17.40 -7.91
C SER A 141 13.55 16.49 -6.83
N ASP A 142 13.53 15.17 -7.06
CA ASP A 142 13.08 14.20 -6.04
C ASP A 142 13.92 14.28 -4.75
N GLU A 143 13.29 14.78 -3.69
CA GLU A 143 13.90 14.92 -2.36
C GLU A 143 13.53 13.77 -1.42
N ALA A 144 12.72 12.79 -1.85
CA ALA A 144 12.43 11.60 -1.07
C ALA A 144 13.71 10.78 -0.85
N ARG A 145 13.99 10.40 0.41
CA ARG A 145 15.23 9.69 0.79
C ARG A 145 14.96 8.58 1.81
N PRO A 146 15.85 7.58 1.92
CA PRO A 146 15.76 6.56 2.97
C PRO A 146 15.62 7.18 4.36
N GLU A 147 14.82 6.55 5.21
CA GLU A 147 14.51 7.02 6.56
C GLU A 147 15.76 7.27 7.42
N ILE A 148 16.78 6.42 7.23
CA ILE A 148 18.05 6.48 7.95
C ILE A 148 18.84 7.78 7.67
N CYS A 149 18.51 8.51 6.60
CA CYS A 149 19.13 9.80 6.29
C CYS A 149 18.80 10.89 7.34
N PHE A 150 17.68 10.77 8.06
CA PHE A 150 17.13 11.87 8.85
C PHE A 150 17.45 11.81 10.36
N LYS A 151 17.85 10.65 10.90
CA LYS A 151 18.20 10.46 12.33
C LYS A 151 17.14 11.00 13.32
N GLU A 152 15.86 10.74 13.05
CA GLU A 152 14.74 11.24 13.86
C GLU A 152 13.97 10.08 14.54
N PRO A 153 14.21 9.80 15.84
CA PRO A 153 13.64 8.64 16.52
C PRO A 153 12.11 8.59 16.52
N ALA A 154 11.45 9.75 16.61
CA ALA A 154 9.99 9.84 16.62
C ALA A 154 9.38 9.41 15.28
N ARG A 155 9.93 9.91 14.16
CA ARG A 155 9.53 9.48 12.81
C ARG A 155 9.84 8.01 12.59
N VAL A 156 11.03 7.55 13.02
CA VAL A 156 11.43 6.13 12.95
C VAL A 156 10.45 5.23 13.68
N LYS A 157 9.98 5.62 14.87
CA LYS A 157 8.98 4.86 15.62
C LYS A 157 7.64 4.78 14.88
N ALA A 158 7.14 5.92 14.38
CA ALA A 158 5.88 5.96 13.65
C ALA A 158 5.93 5.13 12.36
N SER A 159 7.02 5.26 11.60
CA SER A 159 7.16 4.61 10.30
C SER A 159 7.34 3.09 10.35
N ARG A 160 7.54 2.49 11.54
CA ARG A 160 7.59 1.01 11.66
C ARG A 160 6.26 0.36 11.32
N ALA A 161 5.17 1.08 11.53
CA ALA A 161 3.82 0.66 11.18
C ALA A 161 3.50 0.80 9.68
N VAL A 162 4.43 1.30 8.85
CA VAL A 162 4.26 1.42 7.40
C VAL A 162 4.89 0.22 6.70
N ALA A 163 4.14 -0.39 5.80
CA ALA A 163 4.51 -1.58 5.04
C ALA A 163 4.59 -1.31 3.54
N ARG A 164 5.52 -2.02 2.91
CA ARG A 164 5.52 -2.23 1.46
C ARG A 164 4.51 -3.31 1.13
N LEU A 165 3.60 -3.00 0.21
CA LEU A 165 2.60 -3.96 -0.27
C LEU A 165 2.99 -4.45 -1.66
N ARG A 166 2.80 -5.75 -1.87
CA ARG A 166 2.81 -6.40 -3.18
C ARG A 166 1.48 -7.11 -3.39
N ILE A 167 0.74 -6.69 -4.41
CA ILE A 167 -0.62 -7.18 -4.70
C ILE A 167 -0.57 -7.76 -6.11
N GLY A 168 -0.18 -9.05 -6.20
CA GLY A 168 0.20 -9.66 -7.47
C GLY A 168 1.26 -8.83 -8.22
N PRO A 169 0.98 -8.34 -9.44
CA PRO A 169 1.93 -7.55 -10.23
C PRO A 169 2.10 -6.11 -9.73
N PHE A 170 1.32 -5.65 -8.76
CA PHE A 170 1.30 -4.26 -8.32
C PHE A 170 2.03 -4.03 -7.00
N SER A 171 2.43 -2.78 -6.76
CA SER A 171 2.97 -2.31 -5.49
C SER A 171 2.26 -1.06 -5.02
N CYS A 172 2.03 -1.01 -3.70
CA CYS A 172 1.46 0.12 -2.98
C CYS A 172 2.12 0.25 -1.59
N THR A 173 1.71 1.27 -0.86
CA THR A 173 2.03 1.47 0.55
C THR A 173 0.78 1.18 1.39
N GLY A 174 0.97 0.61 2.57
CA GLY A 174 -0.09 0.48 3.56
C GLY A 174 0.46 0.63 4.97
N TRP A 175 -0.41 0.71 5.97
CA TRP A 175 0.03 0.90 7.35
C TRP A 175 -0.95 0.36 8.38
N LEU A 176 -0.43 -0.05 9.54
CA LEU A 176 -1.24 -0.57 10.64
C LEU A 176 -2.07 0.55 11.27
N PHE A 177 -3.39 0.40 11.25
CA PHE A 177 -4.35 1.39 11.75
C PHE A 177 -5.04 0.89 13.02
N GLY A 178 -4.70 1.50 14.15
CA GLY A 178 -5.16 1.07 15.47
C GLY A 178 -4.52 -0.26 15.92
N SER A 179 -4.90 -0.71 17.11
CA SER A 179 -4.19 -1.73 17.89
C SER A 179 -4.60 -3.17 17.58
N GLU A 180 -5.49 -3.38 16.59
CA GLU A 180 -6.12 -4.67 16.36
C GLU A 180 -5.52 -5.42 15.16
N GLY A 181 -4.45 -4.95 14.53
CA GLY A 181 -3.88 -5.62 13.35
C GLY A 181 -4.69 -5.40 12.06
N HIS A 182 -5.40 -4.27 11.99
CA HIS A 182 -5.94 -3.78 10.74
C HIS A 182 -4.87 -3.01 9.98
N LEU A 183 -4.86 -3.14 8.66
CA LEU A 183 -4.00 -2.39 7.76
C LEU A 183 -4.89 -1.59 6.79
N ILE A 184 -4.53 -0.34 6.57
CA ILE A 184 -5.21 0.54 5.61
C ILE A 184 -4.29 0.86 4.43
N THR A 185 -4.88 0.95 3.24
CA THR A 185 -4.26 1.39 1.97
C THR A 185 -5.34 2.02 1.08
N ASN A 186 -5.05 2.36 -0.18
CA ASN A 186 -6.07 2.85 -1.11
C ASN A 186 -6.97 1.73 -1.65
N SER A 187 -8.19 2.08 -2.05
CA SER A 187 -9.11 1.14 -2.70
C SER A 187 -8.64 0.75 -4.09
N HIS A 188 -7.99 1.67 -4.80
CA HIS A 188 -7.39 1.34 -6.09
C HIS A 188 -6.27 0.30 -5.96
N CYS A 189 -5.67 0.13 -4.77
CA CYS A 189 -4.72 -0.95 -4.45
C CYS A 189 -5.41 -2.27 -4.10
N ILE A 190 -6.45 -2.22 -3.25
CA ILE A 190 -7.20 -3.40 -2.81
C ILE A 190 -8.70 -3.06 -2.86
N SER A 191 -9.41 -3.56 -3.88
CA SER A 191 -10.86 -3.35 -4.04
C SER A 191 -11.67 -4.65 -4.04
N SER A 192 -11.01 -5.78 -3.81
CA SER A 192 -11.68 -7.08 -3.79
C SER A 192 -11.07 -8.04 -2.76
N ALA A 193 -11.85 -9.06 -2.39
CA ALA A 193 -11.36 -10.15 -1.56
C ALA A 193 -10.22 -10.92 -2.25
N LYS A 194 -10.19 -10.95 -3.59
CA LYS A 194 -9.11 -11.56 -4.37
C LYS A 194 -7.80 -10.78 -4.19
N ASP A 195 -7.84 -9.45 -4.26
CA ASP A 195 -6.66 -8.61 -4.03
C ASP A 195 -6.16 -8.77 -2.60
N ALA A 196 -7.07 -8.74 -1.62
CA ALA A 196 -6.73 -8.94 -0.22
C ALA A 196 -6.13 -10.34 0.05
N ALA A 197 -6.62 -11.39 -0.60
CA ALA A 197 -6.06 -12.74 -0.48
C ALA A 197 -4.68 -12.92 -1.17
N ASN A 198 -4.28 -11.95 -2.00
CA ASN A 198 -3.05 -11.93 -2.77
C ASN A 198 -2.03 -10.87 -2.31
N VAL A 199 -2.35 -10.12 -1.25
CA VAL A 199 -1.41 -9.13 -0.72
C VAL A 199 -0.29 -9.81 0.06
N ILE A 200 0.94 -9.40 -0.23
CA ILE A 200 2.12 -9.66 0.58
C ILE A 200 2.44 -8.37 1.34
N VAL A 201 2.56 -8.49 2.65
CA VAL A 201 2.79 -7.36 3.57
C VAL A 201 4.18 -7.46 4.16
N GLU A 202 5.03 -6.51 3.81
CA GLU A 202 6.42 -6.46 4.23
C GLU A 202 6.70 -5.21 5.08
N PHE A 203 7.06 -5.41 6.34
CA PHE A 203 7.44 -4.33 7.25
C PHE A 203 8.95 -4.21 7.38
N ASP A 204 9.41 -3.04 7.83
CA ASP A 204 10.84 -2.75 8.06
C ASP A 204 11.72 -3.03 6.82
N ALA A 205 11.19 -2.87 5.59
CA ALA A 205 11.97 -2.87 4.35
C ALA A 205 12.81 -1.58 4.25
N ARG A 206 13.98 -1.60 4.89
CA ARG A 206 14.79 -0.43 5.25
C ARG A 206 16.24 -0.67 4.93
N CYS A 207 16.92 0.35 4.43
CA CYS A 207 18.35 0.24 4.15
C CYS A 207 19.20 0.58 5.37
N ASP A 208 20.36 -0.07 5.48
CA ASP A 208 21.33 0.16 6.55
C ASP A 208 22.13 1.49 6.43
N SER A 209 21.96 2.21 5.31
CA SER A 209 22.68 3.43 5.02
C SER A 209 21.94 4.33 4.02
N CYS A 210 22.10 5.65 4.20
CA CYS A 210 21.43 6.66 3.37
C CYS A 210 21.82 6.56 1.88
N LYS A 211 23.03 6.09 1.58
CA LYS A 211 23.57 5.93 0.23
C LYS A 211 23.59 4.47 -0.24
N HIS A 212 22.83 3.58 0.42
CA HIS A 212 22.79 2.17 0.06
C HIS A 212 22.50 2.01 -1.45
N PRO A 213 23.21 1.11 -2.16
CA PRO A 213 23.05 0.95 -3.62
C PRO A 213 21.63 0.54 -4.01
N GLN A 214 20.96 -0.27 -3.19
CA GLN A 214 19.60 -0.76 -3.46
C GLN A 214 18.49 0.21 -3.00
N ARG A 215 18.82 1.43 -2.57
CA ARG A 215 17.83 2.35 -2.00
C ARG A 215 16.74 2.79 -3.00
N LYS A 216 17.03 2.77 -4.31
CA LYS A 216 16.06 3.05 -5.38
C LYS A 216 15.84 1.82 -6.27
N THR A 217 15.85 0.64 -5.66
CA THR A 217 15.64 -0.64 -6.34
C THR A 217 14.34 -1.25 -5.85
N LEU A 218 13.50 -1.68 -6.79
CA LEU A 218 12.27 -2.41 -6.50
C LEU A 218 12.58 -3.66 -5.66
N GLY A 219 11.91 -3.82 -4.52
CA GLY A 219 12.19 -4.95 -3.61
C GLY A 219 13.52 -4.86 -2.87
N GLY A 220 14.32 -3.81 -3.09
CA GLY A 220 15.60 -3.60 -2.40
C GLY A 220 15.44 -3.50 -0.89
N CYS A 221 16.56 -3.68 -0.17
CA CYS A 221 16.65 -3.67 1.29
C CYS A 221 15.48 -4.42 1.96
N PRO A 222 15.37 -5.74 1.74
CA PRO A 222 14.20 -6.51 2.15
C PRO A 222 14.01 -6.47 3.66
N GLY A 223 12.74 -6.35 4.06
CA GLY A 223 12.28 -6.39 5.43
C GLY A 223 11.74 -7.76 5.82
N THR A 224 10.79 -7.77 6.74
CA THR A 224 10.08 -8.99 7.16
C THR A 224 8.72 -9.05 6.49
N VAL A 225 8.49 -10.08 5.68
CA VAL A 225 7.15 -10.44 5.22
C VAL A 225 6.40 -11.07 6.38
N VAL A 226 5.35 -10.40 6.86
CA VAL A 226 4.56 -10.88 8.02
C VAL A 226 3.29 -11.61 7.60
N ALA A 227 2.79 -11.35 6.39
CA ALA A 227 1.58 -11.95 5.87
C ALA A 227 1.69 -12.09 4.33
N THR A 228 1.13 -13.18 3.79
CA THR A 228 1.02 -13.41 2.33
C THR A 228 -0.43 -13.45 1.86
N LYS A 229 -1.36 -13.06 2.74
CA LYS A 229 -2.78 -12.81 2.48
C LYS A 229 -3.35 -11.95 3.60
N SER A 230 -4.51 -11.38 3.36
CA SER A 230 -5.30 -10.63 4.34
C SER A 230 -6.79 -10.86 4.09
N THR A 231 -7.61 -10.54 5.07
CA THR A 231 -9.06 -10.52 4.92
C THR A 231 -9.52 -9.10 4.63
N LEU A 232 -10.24 -8.89 3.52
CA LEU A 232 -10.86 -7.60 3.23
C LEU A 232 -11.97 -7.31 4.25
N VAL A 233 -11.88 -6.19 4.96
CA VAL A 233 -12.92 -5.75 5.90
C VAL A 233 -13.93 -4.86 5.18
N VAL A 234 -13.45 -3.79 4.54
CA VAL A 234 -14.26 -2.87 3.75
C VAL A 234 -13.37 -2.06 2.83
N TRP A 235 -13.92 -1.56 1.73
CA TRP A 235 -13.30 -0.53 0.89
C TRP A 235 -14.38 0.44 0.42
N ASP A 236 -13.96 1.61 -0.02
CA ASP A 236 -14.83 2.64 -0.58
C ASP A 236 -14.11 3.38 -1.70
N GLU A 237 -14.71 3.38 -2.89
CA GLU A 237 -14.14 4.02 -4.08
C GLU A 237 -14.06 5.55 -3.93
N LEU A 238 -15.07 6.15 -3.28
CA LEU A 238 -15.18 7.59 -3.12
C LEU A 238 -14.10 8.17 -2.21
N ASN A 239 -13.86 7.51 -1.08
CA ASN A 239 -12.81 7.85 -0.13
C ASN A 239 -11.50 7.12 -0.43
N ASP A 240 -11.40 6.49 -1.61
CA ASP A 240 -10.29 5.70 -2.11
C ASP A 240 -9.46 5.01 -1.03
N PHE A 241 -10.11 4.23 -0.17
CA PHE A 241 -9.46 3.49 0.90
C PHE A 241 -9.96 2.07 0.99
N ALA A 242 -9.10 1.19 1.50
CA ALA A 242 -9.41 -0.17 1.85
C ALA A 242 -8.85 -0.47 3.23
N LEU A 243 -9.67 -1.09 4.08
CA LEU A 243 -9.28 -1.65 5.36
C LEU A 243 -9.24 -3.17 5.22
N VAL A 244 -8.09 -3.76 5.53
CA VAL A 244 -7.89 -5.21 5.58
C VAL A 244 -7.46 -5.65 6.97
N LYS A 245 -7.61 -6.92 7.26
CA LYS A 245 -7.21 -7.56 8.51
C LYS A 245 -6.05 -8.52 8.25
N LEU A 246 -4.99 -8.40 9.05
CA LEU A 246 -3.86 -9.33 9.05
C LEU A 246 -4.10 -10.41 10.13
N ASP A 247 -5.05 -11.30 9.86
CA ASP A 247 -5.52 -12.35 10.78
C ASP A 247 -4.82 -13.71 10.59
N ASP A 248 -4.07 -13.91 9.50
CA ASP A 248 -3.24 -15.09 9.26
C ASP A 248 -1.78 -14.71 9.01
N LEU A 249 -1.07 -14.47 10.12
CA LEU A 249 0.35 -14.09 10.10
C LEU A 249 1.25 -15.30 9.85
N LYS A 250 2.39 -15.07 9.19
CA LYS A 250 3.44 -16.09 9.05
C LYS A 250 3.93 -16.55 10.44
N PRO A 251 4.32 -17.82 10.59
CA PRO A 251 4.85 -18.33 11.85
C PRO A 251 6.00 -17.45 12.37
N GLY A 252 5.90 -17.04 13.64
CA GLY A 252 6.89 -16.18 14.31
C GLY A 252 6.73 -14.68 14.04
N ALA A 253 5.83 -14.24 13.17
CA ALA A 253 5.53 -12.83 13.00
C ALA A 253 4.62 -12.31 14.12
N ASP A 254 4.95 -11.13 14.66
CA ASP A 254 4.13 -10.39 15.62
C ASP A 254 4.01 -8.95 15.15
N LEU A 255 2.78 -8.44 15.03
CA LEU A 255 2.53 -7.06 14.63
C LEU A 255 2.89 -6.05 15.72
N LYS A 256 2.90 -6.45 17.00
CA LYS A 256 3.15 -5.54 18.13
C LYS A 256 4.50 -4.85 18.03
N GLN A 257 5.50 -5.51 17.45
CA GLN A 257 6.82 -4.92 17.27
C GLN A 257 6.78 -3.69 16.37
N TYR A 258 5.87 -3.62 15.39
CA TYR A 258 5.76 -2.50 14.45
C TYR A 258 4.91 -1.34 14.99
N GLY A 259 4.17 -1.57 16.08
CA GLY A 259 3.21 -0.61 16.63
C GLY A 259 2.02 -0.42 15.69
N TYR A 260 1.43 0.76 15.73
CA TYR A 260 0.36 1.19 14.84
C TYR A 260 0.35 2.72 14.76
N LEU A 261 -0.25 3.25 13.70
CA LEU A 261 -0.52 4.68 13.59
C LEU A 261 -1.93 4.99 14.07
N GLN A 262 -2.09 6.22 14.54
CA GLN A 262 -3.37 6.81 14.90
C GLN A 262 -3.66 8.00 13.99
N ALA A 263 -4.94 8.27 13.77
CA ALA A 263 -5.42 9.36 12.94
C ALA A 263 -6.10 10.47 13.75
N ARG A 264 -5.97 11.70 13.27
CA ARG A 264 -6.53 12.88 13.93
C ARG A 264 -8.00 13.05 13.55
N GLU A 265 -8.91 12.97 14.52
CA GLU A 265 -10.35 13.06 14.23
C GLU A 265 -10.79 14.37 13.58
N SER A 266 -10.11 15.47 13.89
CA SER A 266 -10.41 16.76 13.29
C SER A 266 -9.96 16.88 11.83
N GLY A 267 -9.19 15.92 11.31
CA GLY A 267 -8.67 15.98 9.95
C GLY A 267 -7.46 16.89 9.77
N PRO A 268 -7.05 17.15 8.51
CA PRO A 268 -5.96 18.06 8.17
C PRO A 268 -6.34 19.53 8.35
N VAL A 269 -5.33 20.36 8.63
CA VAL A 269 -5.42 21.81 8.82
C VAL A 269 -4.63 22.49 7.71
N LEU A 270 -5.23 23.50 7.07
CA LEU A 270 -4.58 24.25 6.00
C LEU A 270 -3.28 24.89 6.50
N GLY A 271 -2.19 24.71 5.75
CA GLY A 271 -0.88 25.28 6.03
C GLY A 271 -0.09 24.55 7.13
N GLU A 272 -0.61 23.47 7.72
CA GLU A 272 0.16 22.70 8.69
C GLU A 272 1.31 21.95 8.03
N ASP A 273 2.41 21.82 8.78
CA ASP A 273 3.58 21.07 8.36
C ASP A 273 3.31 19.57 8.40
N ILE A 274 3.69 18.90 7.31
CA ILE A 274 3.45 17.46 7.10
C ILE A 274 4.69 16.75 6.62
N TRP A 275 4.67 15.43 6.78
CA TRP A 275 5.64 14.50 6.20
C TRP A 275 4.93 13.18 5.86
N THR A 276 5.57 12.35 5.04
CA THR A 276 5.09 10.99 4.77
C THR A 276 6.20 9.97 4.89
N SER A 277 5.79 8.74 5.16
CA SER A 277 6.62 7.54 5.12
C SER A 277 5.99 6.58 4.13
N HIS A 278 6.74 6.13 3.12
CA HIS A 278 6.16 5.44 1.96
C HIS A 278 7.18 4.58 1.21
N HIS A 279 6.70 3.78 0.25
CA HIS A 279 7.50 2.93 -0.62
C HIS A 279 7.41 3.37 -2.10
N PRO A 280 7.98 4.55 -2.45
CA PRO A 280 7.98 5.03 -3.83
C PRO A 280 8.68 4.02 -4.74
N GLY A 281 8.14 3.74 -5.92
CA GLY A 281 8.69 2.73 -6.84
C GLY A 281 8.69 1.28 -6.33
N GLY A 282 8.04 0.99 -5.19
CA GLY A 282 8.23 -0.28 -4.46
C GLY A 282 9.63 -0.42 -3.84
N TRP A 283 10.33 0.71 -3.65
CA TRP A 283 11.65 0.79 -3.04
C TRP A 283 11.59 0.54 -1.52
N PRO A 284 12.75 0.44 -0.86
CA PRO A 284 12.85 0.59 0.60
C PRO A 284 12.08 1.81 1.12
N LEU A 285 11.80 1.82 2.42
CA LEU A 285 11.10 2.90 3.09
C LEU A 285 11.81 4.24 2.87
N HIS A 286 11.08 5.21 2.33
CA HIS A 286 11.54 6.58 2.15
C HIS A 286 10.68 7.52 2.97
N TYR A 287 11.29 8.64 3.36
CA TYR A 287 10.59 9.80 3.87
C TYR A 287 10.59 10.91 2.84
N SER A 288 9.46 11.60 2.75
CA SER A 288 9.36 12.92 2.14
C SER A 288 9.09 13.92 3.24
N VAL A 289 10.11 14.71 3.55
CA VAL A 289 10.13 15.69 4.66
C VAL A 289 10.58 17.07 4.21
N THR A 290 10.94 17.22 2.93
CA THR A 290 11.33 18.47 2.31
C THR A 290 10.58 18.67 0.99
N TYR A 291 10.37 19.92 0.63
CA TYR A 291 9.83 20.40 -0.63
C TYR A 291 10.63 21.62 -1.06
N ASN A 292 11.46 21.48 -2.10
CA ASN A 292 12.41 22.51 -2.52
C ASN A 292 13.29 23.05 -1.37
N GLY A 293 13.68 22.17 -0.44
CA GLY A 293 14.44 22.53 0.76
C GLY A 293 13.62 23.06 1.95
N ASP A 294 12.32 23.34 1.79
CA ASP A 294 11.43 23.77 2.86
C ASP A 294 10.62 22.60 3.44
N VAL A 295 9.94 22.81 4.58
CA VAL A 295 9.03 21.79 5.15
C VAL A 295 7.74 21.71 4.32
N PRO A 296 7.32 20.52 3.84
CA PRO A 296 6.07 20.35 3.11
C PRO A 296 4.85 20.71 3.96
N LYS A 297 3.81 21.23 3.31
CA LYS A 297 2.58 21.68 3.96
C LYS A 297 1.32 21.13 3.28
N ILE A 298 0.23 21.13 4.04
CA ILE A 298 -1.12 21.07 3.46
C ILE A 298 -1.37 22.36 2.68
N ALA A 299 -1.51 22.26 1.36
CA ALA A 299 -1.67 23.37 0.43
C ALA A 299 -3.14 23.76 0.19
N GLY A 300 -4.07 22.86 0.47
CA GLY A 300 -5.49 23.05 0.21
C GLY A 300 -6.34 21.98 0.86
N LEU A 301 -7.59 22.34 1.15
CA LEU A 301 -8.59 21.45 1.75
C LEU A 301 -9.80 21.21 0.84
N ASP A 302 -9.78 21.72 -0.39
CA ASP A 302 -10.90 21.64 -1.34
C ASP A 302 -10.38 21.32 -2.74
N LYS A 303 -9.40 20.41 -2.82
CA LYS A 303 -8.88 19.95 -4.10
C LYS A 303 -9.94 19.06 -4.77
N ASP A 304 -10.01 19.13 -6.10
CA ASP A 304 -10.81 18.21 -6.89
C ASP A 304 -10.31 16.77 -6.63
N THR A 305 -11.23 15.81 -6.52
CA THR A 305 -10.85 14.39 -6.40
C THR A 305 -10.10 13.91 -7.64
N CYS A 306 -9.06 13.09 -7.42
CA CYS A 306 -8.33 12.40 -8.48
C CYS A 306 -9.08 11.17 -9.02
N MET A 307 -10.24 10.81 -8.45
CA MET A 307 -11.09 9.72 -8.92
C MET A 307 -12.07 10.25 -9.98
N PRO A 308 -11.86 10.00 -11.29
CA PRO A 308 -12.77 10.45 -12.33
C PRO A 308 -14.01 9.56 -12.39
N GLY A 309 -15.08 10.08 -13.01
CA GLY A 309 -16.33 9.34 -13.20
C GLY A 309 -17.38 9.59 -12.12
N PHE A 310 -17.00 10.25 -11.01
CA PHE A 310 -17.99 10.74 -10.05
C PHE A 310 -18.67 12.02 -10.57
N LEU A 311 -19.90 11.86 -11.05
CA LEU A 311 -20.80 12.97 -11.39
C LEU A 311 -20.99 13.84 -10.15
N GLY A 312 -20.37 15.02 -10.16
CA GLY A 312 -20.45 15.99 -9.06
C GLY A 312 -19.12 16.60 -8.64
N ARG A 313 -17.96 16.03 -9.04
CA ARG A 313 -16.61 16.40 -8.53
C ARG A 313 -16.64 16.56 -7.01
N VAL A 314 -16.36 15.49 -6.27
CA VAL A 314 -16.19 15.61 -4.82
C VAL A 314 -15.00 16.54 -4.56
N LYS A 315 -15.32 17.82 -4.34
CA LYS A 315 -14.39 18.86 -3.91
C LYS A 315 -14.34 18.75 -2.41
N ASP A 316 -13.35 17.99 -1.95
CA ASP A 316 -13.11 17.82 -0.52
C ASP A 316 -11.83 17.02 -0.21
N THR A 317 -10.92 16.90 -1.20
CA THR A 317 -9.64 16.25 -1.00
C THR A 317 -8.59 17.26 -0.55
N VAL A 318 -7.46 16.74 -0.09
CA VAL A 318 -6.32 17.51 0.42
C VAL A 318 -5.33 17.74 -0.70
N ALA A 319 -4.86 18.97 -0.85
CA ALA A 319 -3.69 19.27 -1.67
C ALA A 319 -2.41 19.29 -0.82
N HIS A 320 -1.32 18.71 -1.32
CA HIS A 320 -0.02 18.74 -0.64
C HIS A 320 1.18 18.77 -1.60
N TYR A 321 2.35 19.09 -1.06
CA TYR A 321 3.63 19.19 -1.79
C TYR A 321 4.66 18.11 -1.42
N LEU A 322 4.25 17.06 -0.71
CA LEU A 322 5.12 15.90 -0.47
C LEU A 322 5.52 15.21 -1.78
N ASP A 323 6.81 14.93 -1.95
CA ASP A 323 7.31 14.12 -3.05
C ASP A 323 6.79 12.68 -2.93
N THR A 324 5.97 12.27 -3.90
CA THR A 324 5.48 10.90 -4.04
C THR A 324 5.74 10.39 -5.45
N SER A 325 5.58 9.09 -5.64
CA SER A 325 5.64 8.44 -6.95
C SER A 325 4.84 7.14 -6.91
N GLY A 326 4.67 6.46 -8.04
CA GLY A 326 3.96 5.19 -8.09
C GLY A 326 4.39 4.24 -6.97
N GLY A 327 3.44 3.57 -6.32
CA GLY A 327 3.70 2.74 -5.13
C GLY A 327 3.58 3.50 -3.80
N SER A 328 3.56 4.83 -3.83
CA SER A 328 3.25 5.66 -2.66
C SER A 328 1.76 5.64 -2.29
N SER A 329 0.89 5.24 -3.22
CA SER A 329 -0.54 5.02 -2.99
C SER A 329 -0.79 4.33 -1.65
N GLY A 330 -1.60 4.96 -0.80
CA GLY A 330 -1.99 4.48 0.52
C GLY A 330 -1.07 4.94 1.64
N ALA A 331 -0.06 5.75 1.34
CA ALA A 331 0.85 6.29 2.34
C ALA A 331 0.14 7.23 3.33
N PRO A 332 0.50 7.16 4.63
CA PRO A 332 -0.02 8.07 5.63
C PRO A 332 0.65 9.44 5.51
N ILE A 333 -0.14 10.50 5.37
CA ILE A 333 0.33 11.88 5.54
C ILE A 333 0.20 12.23 7.02
N MET A 334 1.34 12.52 7.66
CA MET A 334 1.44 12.75 9.09
C MET A 334 1.79 14.21 9.39
N SER A 335 1.22 14.77 10.46
CA SER A 335 1.66 16.06 10.97
C SER A 335 3.08 15.96 11.52
N THR A 336 3.94 16.94 11.24
CA THR A 336 5.31 16.99 11.81
C THR A 336 5.29 17.25 13.31
N LYS A 337 4.19 17.80 13.85
CA LYS A 337 4.05 18.15 15.27
C LYS A 337 3.97 16.93 16.18
N ASP A 338 3.24 15.90 15.76
CA ASP A 338 2.85 14.78 16.62
C ASP A 338 2.93 13.41 15.94
N ASN A 339 3.29 13.33 14.65
CA ASN A 339 3.31 12.11 13.84
C ASN A 339 1.94 11.40 13.75
N VAL A 340 0.85 12.14 13.95
CA VAL A 340 -0.52 11.63 13.79
C VAL A 340 -0.93 11.78 12.33
N VAL A 341 -1.62 10.79 11.79
CA VAL A 341 -2.11 10.78 10.41
C VAL A 341 -3.24 11.80 10.25
N VAL A 342 -3.13 12.65 9.23
CA VAL A 342 -4.11 13.70 8.90
C VAL A 342 -4.77 13.48 7.53
N ALA A 343 -4.14 12.71 6.64
CA ALA A 343 -4.69 12.35 5.33
C ALA A 343 -4.09 11.04 4.81
N LEU A 344 -4.74 10.42 3.82
CA LEU A 344 -4.29 9.23 3.11
C LEU A 344 -3.94 9.63 1.68
N HIS A 345 -2.67 9.56 1.30
CA HIS A 345 -2.23 9.89 -0.06
C HIS A 345 -2.86 8.95 -1.08
N ASN A 346 -3.34 9.48 -2.21
CA ASN A 346 -4.07 8.68 -3.20
C ASN A 346 -3.83 9.06 -4.68
N CYS A 347 -3.12 10.16 -4.94
CA CYS A 347 -2.75 10.56 -6.29
C CYS A 347 -1.66 11.63 -6.28
N GLY A 348 -0.87 11.68 -7.33
CA GLY A 348 0.02 12.79 -7.67
C GLY A 348 -0.42 13.55 -8.91
N GLU A 349 -0.45 14.87 -8.83
CA GLU A 349 -0.72 15.70 -10.01
C GLU A 349 0.26 16.87 -10.13
N CYS A 350 1.27 16.92 -9.26
CA CYS A 350 2.35 17.89 -9.35
C CYS A 350 2.99 17.88 -10.74
N ASN A 351 3.25 19.07 -11.28
CA ASN A 351 3.91 19.23 -12.57
C ASN A 351 5.18 20.06 -12.40
N SER A 352 6.10 19.94 -13.35
CA SER A 352 7.39 20.66 -13.34
C SER A 352 7.25 22.19 -13.46
N LYS A 353 6.03 22.71 -13.61
CA LYS A 353 5.73 24.16 -13.64
C LYS A 353 5.31 24.71 -12.27
N GLY A 354 5.09 23.86 -11.27
CA GLY A 354 4.69 24.26 -9.92
C GLY A 354 3.23 24.66 -9.78
N ASP A 355 2.41 24.51 -10.82
CA ASP A 355 1.01 24.96 -10.85
C ASP A 355 0.03 23.93 -10.26
N ASN A 356 0.52 22.78 -9.79
CA ASN A 356 -0.34 21.70 -9.29
C ASN A 356 0.22 21.04 -8.03
N THR A 357 -0.61 20.23 -7.39
CA THR A 357 -0.38 19.60 -6.07
C THR A 357 -0.72 18.12 -6.14
N ASN A 358 -0.08 17.31 -5.31
CA ASN A 358 -0.53 15.95 -5.07
C ASN A 358 -1.83 15.97 -4.24
N GLY A 359 -2.60 14.88 -4.33
CA GLY A 359 -3.88 14.71 -3.68
C GLY A 359 -3.88 13.66 -2.58
N ALA A 360 -4.73 13.86 -1.59
CA ALA A 360 -4.97 12.90 -0.52
C ALA A 360 -6.41 12.96 0.01
N ILE A 361 -6.88 11.85 0.57
CA ILE A 361 -8.18 11.75 1.22
C ILE A 361 -8.07 12.26 2.65
N LYS A 362 -8.97 13.17 3.03
CA LYS A 362 -9.13 13.66 4.39
C LYS A 362 -9.40 12.51 5.37
N ILE A 363 -8.52 12.30 6.35
CA ILE A 363 -8.60 11.10 7.20
C ILE A 363 -9.90 11.04 8.03
N GLN A 364 -10.50 12.20 8.35
CA GLN A 364 -11.76 12.27 9.07
C GLN A 364 -12.93 11.66 8.31
N TYR A 365 -12.90 11.62 6.97
CA TYR A 365 -13.94 10.96 6.19
C TYR A 365 -13.86 9.45 6.29
N ILE A 366 -12.65 8.90 6.26
CA ILE A 366 -12.39 7.48 6.52
C ILE A 366 -12.80 7.13 7.96
N ILE A 367 -12.42 7.93 8.95
CA ILE A 367 -12.81 7.73 10.36
C ILE A 367 -14.34 7.72 10.49
N SER A 368 -15.03 8.71 9.93
CA SER A 368 -16.49 8.81 9.97
C SER A 368 -17.15 7.61 9.29
N PHE A 369 -16.66 7.23 8.11
CA PHE A 369 -17.14 6.07 7.36
C PHE A 369 -17.05 4.79 8.19
N LEU A 370 -15.89 4.53 8.80
CA LEU A 370 -15.65 3.33 9.59
C LEU A 370 -16.44 3.34 10.90
N ARG A 371 -16.48 4.48 11.59
CA ARG A 371 -17.18 4.64 12.88
C ARG A 371 -18.68 4.43 12.75
N THR A 372 -19.30 5.03 11.74
CA THR A 372 -20.74 4.87 11.47
C THR A 372 -21.14 3.43 11.15
N ARG A 373 -20.18 2.60 10.74
CA ARG A 373 -20.36 1.17 10.45
C ARG A 373 -19.89 0.24 11.57
N GLY A 374 -19.36 0.78 12.67
CA GLY A 374 -18.79 -0.03 13.75
C GLY A 374 -17.52 -0.79 13.34
N LEU A 375 -16.79 -0.31 12.32
CA LEU A 375 -15.59 -0.93 11.75
C LEU A 375 -14.30 -0.16 12.08
N LEU A 376 -14.38 0.92 12.86
CA LEU A 376 -13.20 1.69 13.25
C LEU A 376 -12.35 0.85 14.22
N PRO A 377 -11.08 0.53 13.90
CA PRO A 377 -10.23 -0.25 14.79
C PRO A 377 -10.07 0.42 16.15
N LYS A 378 -9.88 -0.38 17.20
CA LYS A 378 -9.53 0.14 18.52
C LYS A 378 -8.25 0.95 18.46
N ASP A 379 -8.18 2.03 19.24
CA ASP A 379 -7.04 2.94 19.33
C ASP A 379 -6.66 3.59 17.98
N ALA A 380 -7.54 3.56 16.98
CA ALA A 380 -7.29 4.14 15.66
C ALA A 380 -7.20 5.67 15.67
N THR A 381 -7.79 6.35 16.64
CA THR A 381 -7.85 7.82 16.65
C THR A 381 -7.21 8.42 17.88
N VAL A 382 -6.62 9.61 17.70
CA VAL A 382 -6.37 10.53 18.80
C VAL A 382 -7.51 11.55 18.83
N GLY A 383 -8.01 11.87 20.03
CA GLY A 383 -9.06 12.88 20.18
C GLY A 383 -8.67 14.20 19.54
N ALA A 384 -9.65 14.98 19.10
CA ALA A 384 -9.39 16.35 18.65
C ALA A 384 -8.62 17.11 19.75
N PRO A 385 -7.62 17.96 19.41
CA PRO A 385 -7.13 18.93 20.37
C PRO A 385 -8.35 19.63 21.00
N PRO A 386 -8.41 19.85 22.32
CA PRO A 386 -9.50 20.60 22.90
C PRO A 386 -9.64 21.90 22.12
N ALA A 387 -10.87 22.20 21.68
CA ALA A 387 -11.17 23.45 20.99
C ALA A 387 -10.51 24.60 21.77
N PRO A 388 -9.90 25.60 21.11
CA PRO A 388 -9.41 26.77 21.82
C PRO A 388 -10.57 27.28 22.67
N THR A 389 -10.43 27.20 23.99
CA THR A 389 -11.39 27.81 24.90
C THR A 389 -11.33 29.29 24.59
N THR A 390 -12.26 29.77 23.77
CA THR A 390 -12.55 31.19 23.71
C THR A 390 -12.84 31.60 25.15
N PRO A 391 -12.09 32.58 25.71
CA PRO A 391 -12.40 33.07 27.04
C PRO A 391 -13.86 33.49 27.02
N LYS A 392 -14.67 32.84 27.87
CA LYS A 392 -16.04 33.27 28.14
C LYS A 392 -15.96 34.78 28.42
N PRO A 393 -16.69 35.64 27.69
CA PRO A 393 -16.73 37.06 28.01
C PRO A 393 -17.05 37.20 29.49
N ALA A 394 -16.23 37.97 30.20
CA ALA A 394 -16.48 38.28 31.60
C ALA A 394 -17.93 38.79 31.73
N PRO A 395 -18.69 38.35 32.74
CA PRO A 395 -20.02 38.89 32.97
C PRO A 395 -19.87 40.41 33.13
N THR A 396 -20.53 41.15 32.25
CA THR A 396 -20.62 42.61 32.32
C THR A 396 -21.27 42.95 33.65
N THR A 397 -20.50 43.56 34.54
CA THR A 397 -21.03 44.15 35.77
C THR A 397 -22.03 45.21 35.36
N GLU A 398 -23.32 45.01 35.67
CA GLU A 398 -24.31 46.06 35.55
C GLU A 398 -23.89 47.23 36.46
N VAL A 399 -23.70 48.40 35.83
CA VAL A 399 -23.51 49.66 36.55
C VAL A 399 -24.86 50.02 37.17
N PRO A 400 -24.94 50.29 38.48
CA PRO A 400 -26.19 50.69 39.12
C PRO A 400 -26.69 51.99 38.52
N THR A 401 -27.91 51.98 37.98
CA THR A 401 -28.64 53.20 37.65
C THR A 401 -29.01 53.93 38.94
N THR A 402 -28.42 55.12 39.13
CA THR A 402 -28.85 56.09 40.13
C THR A 402 -30.25 56.59 39.82
N ASP A 403 -31.20 56.29 40.70
CA ASP A 403 -32.52 56.92 40.70
C ASP A 403 -32.41 58.39 41.10
N ALA A 404 -33.11 59.25 40.35
CA ALA A 404 -33.28 60.67 40.64
C ALA A 404 -34.26 60.87 41.82
N PRO A 405 -34.11 61.95 42.61
CA PRO A 405 -34.94 62.16 43.80
C PRO A 405 -36.33 62.67 43.42
N THR A 406 -37.36 61.99 43.90
CA THR A 406 -38.75 62.48 43.89
C THR A 406 -38.95 63.51 45.00
N THR A 407 -39.42 64.69 44.60
CA THR A 407 -40.00 65.71 45.47
C THR A 407 -41.46 65.39 45.82
N GLU A 408 -41.82 65.77 47.05
CA GLU A 408 -43.11 65.72 47.78
C GLU A 408 -43.47 64.43 48.52
#